data_AF-A0A6M0F6J3-F1
#
_entry.id   AF-A0A6M0F6J3-F1
#
_cell.length_a   1.000
_cell.length_b   1.000
_cell.length_c   1.000
_cell.angle_alpha   90.00
_cell.angle_beta   90.00
_cell.angle_gamma   90.00
#
_symmetry.space_group_name_H-M   'P 1'
#
loop_
_entity.id
_entity.type
_entity.pdbx_description
1 polymer ?
#
loop_
_entity_poly.entity_id
_entity_poly.type
_entity_poly.pdbx_seq_one_letter_code
_entity_poly.pdbx_strand_id
1 'polypeptide(L)'
;MVTLINNQQSLRDKNPQKHNHYSFRDFFQFKPHEGTLEDWNGSRNALVSEDFIIGLIEGLEEEVGEASAATMYTIGNHWGTIDAEFFGQWFQAEFDKSIRQTNLMFLLETWWWPFTAQGWGRWEIDMGDRKQGFMFINLFDSAVARTLGDVGKPVCFLYAGLFAGFFTEMVKKKLSCIEIQCYSMGETYCKFLLGGQDRIDAAGFWMNEGATARDIEKRLRGGERLQ
;
A
#
# COMPACT_ATOMS: atom_id res chain seq x y z
N MET A 1 17.39 24.10 -10.67
CA MET A 1 18.22 23.39 -11.65
C MET A 1 18.74 22.12 -10.99
N VAL A 2 18.11 20.97 -11.26
CA VAL A 2 18.65 19.67 -10.86
C VAL A 2 19.71 19.33 -11.89
N THR A 3 20.97 19.34 -11.49
CA THR A 3 22.08 18.87 -12.33
C THR A 3 21.83 17.40 -12.64
N LEU A 4 21.41 17.11 -13.88
CA LEU A 4 21.32 15.76 -14.41
C LEU A 4 22.75 15.22 -14.47
N ILE A 5 23.12 14.41 -13.48
CA ILE A 5 24.41 13.74 -13.48
C ILE A 5 24.36 12.70 -14.60
N ASN A 6 25.09 12.98 -15.68
CA ASN A 6 25.50 12.01 -16.69
C ASN A 6 26.30 10.90 -15.99
N ASN A 7 25.62 9.87 -15.49
CA ASN A 7 26.29 8.67 -15.02
C ASN A 7 25.56 7.48 -15.65
N GLN A 8 26.01 7.11 -16.85
CA GLN A 8 25.51 5.97 -17.62
C GLN A 8 25.69 4.61 -16.91
N GLN A 9 26.30 4.57 -15.73
CA GLN A 9 26.33 3.40 -14.85
C GLN A 9 25.52 3.69 -13.60
N SER A 10 24.45 2.92 -13.41
CA SER A 10 23.63 2.97 -12.21
C SER A 10 24.46 2.58 -10.99
N LEU A 11 24.06 3.06 -9.81
CA LEU A 11 24.68 2.61 -8.55
C LEU A 11 24.57 1.08 -8.37
N ARG A 12 23.56 0.47 -9.00
CA ARG A 12 23.36 -0.97 -9.10
C ARG A 12 24.46 -1.66 -9.89
N ASP A 13 24.82 -1.12 -11.04
CA ASP A 13 25.91 -1.67 -11.86
C ASP A 13 27.25 -1.61 -11.12
N LYS A 14 27.45 -0.55 -10.31
CA LYS A 14 28.68 -0.36 -9.53
C LYS A 14 28.71 -1.20 -8.24
N ASN A 15 27.56 -1.45 -7.62
CA ASN A 15 27.47 -2.13 -6.33
C ASN A 15 26.28 -3.10 -6.29
N PRO A 16 26.32 -4.21 -7.05
CA PRO A 16 25.19 -5.13 -7.19
C PRO A 16 24.85 -5.87 -5.89
N GLN A 17 25.77 -5.90 -4.92
CA GLN A 17 25.60 -6.56 -3.61
C GLN A 17 25.24 -5.58 -2.48
N LYS A 18 25.04 -4.29 -2.79
CA LYS A 18 24.55 -3.36 -1.79
C LYS A 18 23.05 -3.63 -1.63
N HIS A 19 22.60 -3.77 -0.38
CA HIS A 19 21.19 -3.98 -0.05
C HIS A 19 20.55 -2.72 0.58
N ASN A 20 21.37 -1.76 0.97
CA ASN A 20 20.99 -0.57 1.73
C ASN A 20 20.96 0.68 0.85
N HIS A 21 19.94 0.84 0.01
CA HIS A 21 19.81 1.96 -0.96
C HIS A 21 18.74 2.97 -0.60
N TYR A 22 18.73 3.40 0.66
CA TYR A 22 17.65 4.19 1.26
C TYR A 22 17.58 5.67 0.83
N SER A 23 18.28 6.06 -0.24
CA SER A 23 18.26 7.42 -0.77
C SER A 23 17.44 7.45 -2.07
N PHE A 24 16.60 8.47 -2.25
CA PHE A 24 15.86 8.70 -3.50
C PHE A 24 16.78 8.64 -4.73
N ARG A 25 17.98 9.22 -4.63
CA ARG A 25 18.96 9.27 -5.73
C ARG A 25 19.65 7.93 -5.99
N ASP A 26 19.64 7.04 -5.01
CA ASP A 26 20.24 5.71 -5.10
C ASP A 26 19.22 4.69 -5.61
N PHE A 27 17.95 4.87 -5.22
CA PHE A 27 16.87 3.96 -5.57
C PHE A 27 16.39 4.14 -7.01
N PHE A 28 16.34 5.37 -7.51
CA PHE A 28 15.84 5.66 -8.85
C PHE A 28 16.96 5.84 -9.87
N GLN A 29 16.82 5.18 -11.01
CA GLN A 29 17.66 5.35 -12.19
C GLN A 29 16.92 6.16 -13.26
N PHE A 30 17.38 7.39 -13.47
CA PHE A 30 16.87 8.26 -14.53
C PHE A 30 17.64 8.00 -15.83
N LYS A 31 16.92 7.62 -16.89
CA LYS A 31 17.46 7.44 -18.25
C LYS A 31 16.86 8.50 -19.17
N PRO A 32 17.32 9.77 -19.10
CA PRO A 32 16.66 10.90 -19.78
C PRO A 32 16.65 10.77 -21.31
N HIS A 33 17.63 10.10 -21.91
CA HIS A 33 17.68 9.86 -23.35
C HIS A 33 16.61 8.85 -23.82
N GLU A 34 16.16 7.96 -22.94
CA GLU A 34 15.12 6.96 -23.23
C GLU A 34 13.74 7.42 -22.74
N GLY A 35 13.67 8.50 -21.94
CA GLY A 35 12.43 8.95 -21.31
C GLY A 35 11.91 7.94 -20.27
N THR A 36 12.79 7.16 -19.66
CA THR A 36 12.44 6.12 -18.69
C THR A 36 13.00 6.42 -17.31
N LEU A 37 12.23 6.01 -16.31
CA LEU A 37 12.61 6.01 -14.91
C LEU A 37 12.38 4.59 -14.41
N GLU A 38 13.44 3.95 -13.93
CA GLU A 38 13.37 2.63 -13.31
C GLU A 38 13.79 2.75 -11.84
N ASP A 39 13.26 1.88 -10.98
CA ASP A 39 13.77 1.74 -9.62
C ASP A 39 14.80 0.62 -9.51
N TRP A 40 15.40 0.48 -8.32
CA TRP A 40 16.42 -0.52 -8.02
C TRP A 40 15.96 -1.95 -8.35
N ASN A 41 14.67 -2.22 -8.15
CA ASN A 41 14.08 -3.55 -8.34
C ASN A 41 13.75 -3.81 -9.83
N GLY A 42 13.95 -2.82 -10.71
CA GLY A 42 13.66 -2.90 -12.14
C GLY A 42 12.23 -2.54 -12.51
N SER A 43 11.47 -1.93 -11.60
CA SER A 43 10.12 -1.45 -11.92
C SER A 43 10.19 -0.13 -12.68
N ARG A 44 9.36 0.03 -13.71
CA ARG A 44 9.21 1.31 -14.42
C ARG A 44 8.29 2.22 -13.63
N ASN A 45 8.75 3.44 -13.39
CA ASN A 45 8.06 4.44 -12.58
C ASN A 45 7.69 5.67 -13.42
N ALA A 46 6.68 6.41 -12.97
CA ALA A 46 6.34 7.73 -13.46
C ALA A 46 6.29 8.70 -12.27
N LEU A 47 6.84 9.89 -12.46
CA LEU A 47 6.71 10.97 -11.47
C LEU A 47 5.50 11.81 -11.84
N VAL A 48 4.55 11.91 -10.91
CA VAL A 48 3.32 12.68 -11.05
C VAL A 48 3.20 13.68 -9.91
N SER A 49 2.49 14.79 -10.11
CA SER A 49 2.14 15.71 -9.03
C SER A 49 0.92 15.20 -8.26
N GLU A 50 0.63 15.82 -7.11
CA GLU A 50 -0.61 15.58 -6.37
C GLU A 50 -1.87 15.86 -7.21
N ASP A 51 -1.78 16.77 -8.20
CA ASP A 51 -2.90 17.05 -9.12
C ASP A 51 -3.33 15.82 -9.92
N PHE A 52 -2.41 14.87 -10.17
CA PHE A 52 -2.77 13.61 -10.82
C PHE A 52 -3.69 12.76 -9.94
N ILE A 53 -3.43 12.73 -8.62
CA ILE A 53 -4.26 11.99 -7.66
C ILE A 53 -5.64 12.65 -7.59
N ILE A 54 -5.69 13.99 -7.49
CA ILE A 54 -6.94 14.75 -7.50
C ILE A 54 -7.73 14.45 -8.78
N GLY A 55 -7.12 14.64 -9.95
CA GLY A 55 -7.78 14.45 -11.23
C GLY A 55 -8.23 13.00 -11.47
N LEU A 56 -7.48 12.01 -10.98
CA LEU A 56 -7.89 10.60 -11.05
C LEU A 56 -9.15 10.35 -10.20
N ILE A 57 -9.18 10.87 -8.97
CA ILE A 57 -10.29 10.64 -8.02
C ILE A 57 -11.54 11.40 -8.48
N GLU A 58 -11.40 12.70 -8.75
CA GLU A 58 -12.50 13.55 -9.19
C GLU A 58 -13.05 13.10 -10.54
N GLY A 59 -12.17 12.78 -11.49
CA GLY A 59 -12.59 12.28 -12.81
C GLY A 59 -13.32 10.94 -12.71
N LEU A 60 -12.89 10.02 -11.84
CA LEU A 60 -13.63 8.77 -11.61
C LEU A 60 -14.98 9.02 -10.92
N GLU A 61 -15.03 9.94 -9.96
CA GLU A 61 -16.30 10.31 -9.31
C GLU A 61 -17.27 10.96 -10.30
N GLU A 62 -16.80 11.79 -11.23
CA GLU A 62 -17.61 12.40 -12.28
C GLU A 62 -18.18 11.33 -13.24
N GLU A 63 -17.39 10.35 -13.65
CA GLU A 63 -17.79 9.35 -14.63
C GLU A 63 -18.67 8.23 -14.06
N VAL A 64 -18.40 7.77 -12.84
CA VAL A 64 -19.06 6.58 -12.25
C VAL A 64 -19.75 6.83 -10.91
N GLY A 65 -19.74 8.05 -10.39
CA GLY A 65 -20.43 8.45 -9.16
C GLY A 65 -20.05 7.59 -7.96
N GLU A 66 -21.06 7.07 -7.25
CA GLU A 66 -20.87 6.24 -6.05
C GLU A 66 -20.02 4.97 -6.29
N ALA A 67 -19.94 4.48 -7.53
CA ALA A 67 -19.10 3.34 -7.87
C ALA A 67 -17.60 3.67 -7.91
N SER A 68 -17.20 4.94 -7.79
CA SER A 68 -15.80 5.38 -7.80
C SER A 68 -14.99 4.70 -6.68
N ALA A 69 -15.54 4.59 -5.47
CA ALA A 69 -14.86 3.93 -4.35
C ALA A 69 -14.58 2.44 -4.63
N ALA A 70 -15.58 1.70 -5.14
CA ALA A 70 -15.44 0.29 -5.50
C ALA A 70 -14.47 0.10 -6.69
N THR A 71 -14.49 1.02 -7.64
CA THR A 71 -13.57 1.04 -8.78
C THR A 71 -12.13 1.25 -8.31
N MET A 72 -11.90 2.24 -7.44
CA MET A 72 -10.59 2.52 -6.86
C MET A 72 -10.05 1.35 -6.03
N TYR A 73 -10.92 0.68 -5.27
CA TYR A 73 -10.58 -0.55 -4.57
C TYR A 73 -10.17 -1.67 -5.54
N THR A 74 -10.90 -1.83 -6.64
CA THR A 74 -10.59 -2.85 -7.65
C THR A 74 -9.25 -2.58 -8.34
N ILE A 75 -8.96 -1.32 -8.69
CA ILE A 75 -7.67 -0.90 -9.22
C ILE A 75 -6.55 -1.25 -8.24
N GLY A 76 -6.72 -0.89 -6.96
CA GLY A 76 -5.76 -1.22 -5.92
C GLY A 76 -5.55 -2.73 -5.76
N ASN A 77 -6.63 -3.51 -5.77
CA ASN A 77 -6.56 -4.97 -5.64
C ASN A 77 -5.77 -5.61 -6.80
N HIS A 78 -6.03 -5.15 -8.02
CA HIS A 78 -5.29 -5.61 -9.18
C HIS A 78 -3.81 -5.22 -9.09
N TRP A 79 -3.52 -3.98 -8.70
CA TRP A 79 -2.16 -3.52 -8.48
C TRP A 79 -1.43 -4.37 -7.44
N GLY A 80 -2.04 -4.58 -6.26
CA GLY A 80 -1.42 -5.40 -5.20
C GLY A 80 -1.16 -6.84 -5.60
N THR A 81 -2.03 -7.42 -6.44
CA THR A 81 -1.82 -8.78 -6.96
C THR A 81 -0.58 -8.84 -7.86
N ILE A 82 -0.46 -7.93 -8.83
CA ILE A 82 0.70 -7.85 -9.72
C ILE A 82 1.98 -7.53 -8.92
N ASP A 83 1.87 -6.61 -7.96
CA ASP A 83 2.98 -6.20 -7.11
C ASP A 83 3.50 -7.35 -6.24
N ALA A 84 2.63 -8.20 -5.70
CA ALA A 84 3.04 -9.39 -4.94
C ALA A 84 3.84 -10.40 -5.78
N GLU A 85 3.43 -10.63 -7.03
CA GLU A 85 4.17 -11.50 -7.95
C GLU A 85 5.55 -10.92 -8.29
N PHE A 86 5.59 -9.63 -8.63
CA PHE A 86 6.83 -8.91 -8.92
C PHE A 86 7.76 -8.90 -7.69
N PHE A 87 7.20 -8.63 -6.51
CA PHE A 87 7.89 -8.67 -5.23
C PHE A 87 8.54 -10.02 -4.97
N GLY A 88 7.79 -11.12 -5.14
CA GLY A 88 8.32 -12.46 -4.96
C GLY A 88 9.52 -12.76 -5.87
N GLN A 89 9.47 -12.29 -7.12
CA GLN A 89 10.55 -12.49 -8.10
C GLN A 89 11.82 -11.72 -7.72
N TRP A 90 11.71 -10.40 -7.50
CA TRP A 90 12.90 -9.60 -7.20
C TRP A 90 13.45 -9.90 -5.81
N PHE A 91 12.59 -10.19 -4.81
CA PHE A 91 13.02 -10.57 -3.48
C PHE A 91 13.87 -11.84 -3.51
N GLN A 92 13.43 -12.86 -4.25
CA GLN A 92 14.19 -14.09 -4.39
C GLN A 92 15.53 -13.86 -5.10
N ALA A 93 15.55 -13.02 -6.14
CA ALA A 93 16.79 -12.68 -6.85
C ALA A 93 17.78 -11.91 -5.97
N GLU A 94 17.30 -11.01 -5.10
CA GLU A 94 18.11 -10.16 -4.22
C GLU A 94 18.68 -10.94 -3.02
N PHE A 95 17.87 -11.80 -2.39
CA PHE A 95 18.22 -12.45 -1.13
C PHE A 95 18.51 -13.95 -1.21
N ASP A 96 18.40 -14.56 -2.41
CA ASP A 96 18.52 -16.00 -2.64
C ASP A 96 17.64 -16.83 -1.69
N LYS A 97 16.45 -16.31 -1.38
CA LYS A 97 15.51 -16.91 -0.42
C LYS A 97 14.07 -16.79 -0.92
N SER A 98 13.31 -17.86 -0.73
CA SER A 98 11.87 -17.83 -0.95
C SER A 98 11.18 -16.98 0.12
N ILE A 99 10.16 -16.21 -0.29
CA ILE A 99 9.26 -15.48 0.62
C ILE A 99 8.69 -16.35 1.76
N ARG A 100 8.54 -17.67 1.54
CA ARG A 100 8.00 -18.61 2.53
C ARG A 100 8.98 -19.01 3.63
N GLN A 101 10.28 -18.80 3.41
CA GLN A 101 11.35 -19.18 4.33
C GLN A 101 11.95 -17.97 5.07
N THR A 102 11.43 -16.78 4.80
CA THR A 102 11.92 -15.52 5.34
C THR A 102 11.19 -15.13 6.62
N ASN A 103 11.90 -14.45 7.53
CA ASN A 103 11.23 -13.78 8.65
C ASN A 103 10.18 -12.79 8.14
N LEU A 104 8.95 -12.90 8.65
CA LEU A 104 7.82 -12.14 8.12
C LEU A 104 7.98 -10.62 8.24
N MET A 105 8.48 -10.11 9.37
CA MET A 105 8.65 -8.65 9.52
C MET A 105 9.71 -8.14 8.55
N PHE A 106 10.83 -8.85 8.40
CA PHE A 106 11.84 -8.49 7.40
C PHE A 106 11.27 -8.49 5.98
N LEU A 107 10.51 -9.53 5.62
CA LEU A 107 9.85 -9.63 4.32
C LEU A 107 8.92 -8.44 4.06
N LEU A 108 8.07 -8.11 5.04
CA LEU A 108 7.07 -7.05 4.93
C LEU A 108 7.71 -5.65 4.87
N GLU A 109 8.72 -5.37 5.69
CA GLU A 109 9.47 -4.10 5.58
C GLU A 109 10.22 -4.00 4.26
N THR A 110 10.75 -5.12 3.76
CA THR A 110 11.40 -5.20 2.44
C THR A 110 10.39 -4.96 1.29
N TRP A 111 9.13 -5.33 1.49
CA TRP A 111 8.07 -5.06 0.53
C TRP A 111 7.64 -3.58 0.55
N TRP A 112 7.51 -2.96 1.73
CA TRP A 112 6.94 -1.61 1.82
C TRP A 112 7.95 -0.48 1.57
N TRP A 113 9.24 -0.71 1.81
CA TRP A 113 10.23 0.36 1.64
C TRP A 113 10.25 1.03 0.24
N PRO A 114 10.05 0.32 -0.90
CA PRO A 114 9.94 0.93 -2.23
C PRO A 114 8.80 1.93 -2.31
N PHE A 115 7.63 1.58 -1.74
CA PHE A 115 6.48 2.47 -1.65
C PHE A 115 6.81 3.73 -0.85
N THR A 116 7.58 3.59 0.24
CA THR A 116 8.05 4.73 1.03
C THR A 116 8.99 5.62 0.22
N ALA A 117 9.93 5.05 -0.53
CA ALA A 117 10.85 5.79 -1.40
C ALA A 117 10.14 6.48 -2.58
N GLN A 118 9.05 5.89 -3.07
CA GLN A 118 8.18 6.43 -4.12
C GLN A 118 7.19 7.51 -3.60
N GLY A 119 7.07 7.69 -2.29
CA GLY A 119 6.22 8.73 -1.70
C GLY A 119 4.79 8.28 -1.37
N TRP A 120 4.50 6.98 -1.36
CA TRP A 120 3.18 6.44 -0.99
C TRP A 120 2.89 6.44 0.51
N GLY A 121 3.85 6.86 1.34
CA GLY A 121 3.72 6.91 2.79
C GLY A 121 4.45 5.80 3.53
N ARG A 122 4.54 5.95 4.84
CA ARG A 122 5.15 4.98 5.75
C ARG A 122 4.07 4.12 6.37
N TRP A 123 4.42 2.92 6.81
CA TRP A 123 3.44 2.02 7.42
C TRP A 123 3.92 1.43 8.74
N GLU A 124 2.97 0.84 9.45
CA GLU A 124 3.19 -0.06 10.57
C GLU A 124 2.15 -1.19 10.48
N ILE A 125 2.54 -2.42 10.79
CA ILE A 125 1.63 -3.56 10.78
C ILE A 125 1.54 -4.20 12.16
N ASP A 126 0.31 -4.34 12.68
CA ASP A 126 0.02 -5.07 13.91
C ASP A 126 -0.28 -6.55 13.59
N MET A 127 0.67 -7.39 13.98
CA MET A 127 0.64 -8.84 13.77
C MET A 127 0.07 -9.62 14.97
N GLY A 128 -0.28 -8.94 16.07
CA GLY A 128 -0.72 -9.56 17.33
C GLY A 128 -1.95 -10.45 17.15
N ASP A 129 -2.85 -10.04 16.28
CA ASP A 129 -4.13 -10.72 16.05
C ASP A 129 -4.11 -11.69 14.86
N ARG A 130 -2.94 -11.90 14.20
CA ARG A 130 -2.84 -12.75 13.01
C ARG A 130 -3.37 -14.17 13.24
N LYS A 131 -3.16 -14.75 14.43
CA LYS A 131 -3.67 -16.09 14.77
C LYS A 131 -5.19 -16.16 14.78
N GLN A 132 -5.86 -15.04 14.97
CA GLN A 132 -7.31 -14.91 14.88
C GLN A 132 -7.78 -14.73 13.42
N GLY A 133 -6.88 -14.51 12.47
CA GLY A 133 -7.21 -14.40 11.03
C GLY A 133 -7.47 -12.97 10.54
N PHE A 134 -6.94 -11.97 11.23
CA PHE A 134 -6.97 -10.57 10.81
C PHE A 134 -5.73 -9.83 11.30
N MET A 135 -5.45 -8.68 10.70
CA MET A 135 -4.34 -7.79 11.06
C MET A 135 -4.78 -6.35 10.88
N PHE A 136 -4.12 -5.43 11.58
CA PHE A 136 -4.28 -3.99 11.35
C PHE A 136 -3.04 -3.41 10.69
N ILE A 137 -3.26 -2.47 9.78
CA ILE A 137 -2.19 -1.73 9.10
C ILE A 137 -2.44 -0.25 9.36
N ASN A 138 -1.43 0.45 9.88
CA ASN A 138 -1.44 1.90 10.00
C ASN A 138 -0.61 2.47 8.83
N LEU A 139 -1.16 3.45 8.12
CA LEU A 139 -0.49 4.17 7.04
C LEU A 139 -0.36 5.64 7.43
N PHE A 140 0.88 6.08 7.56
CA PHE A 140 1.27 7.46 7.81
C PHE A 140 1.63 8.13 6.50
N ASP A 141 1.36 9.42 6.40
CA ASP A 141 1.70 10.21 5.21
C ASP A 141 1.10 9.66 3.91
N SER A 142 -0.15 9.16 3.97
CA SER A 142 -0.89 8.64 2.80
C SER A 142 -0.93 9.70 1.69
N ALA A 143 -0.41 9.37 0.51
CA ALA A 143 -0.43 10.25 -0.64
C ALA A 143 -1.86 10.63 -1.03
N VAL A 144 -2.80 9.69 -0.95
CA VAL A 144 -4.22 9.92 -1.28
C VAL A 144 -4.89 10.83 -0.25
N ALA A 145 -4.85 10.45 1.04
CA ALA A 145 -5.59 11.20 2.06
C ALA A 145 -5.00 12.58 2.34
N ARG A 146 -3.68 12.74 2.23
CA ARG A 146 -3.04 14.05 2.40
C ARG A 146 -3.39 15.01 1.28
N THR A 147 -3.42 14.53 0.04
CA THR A 147 -3.77 15.34 -1.13
C THR A 147 -5.24 15.78 -1.11
N LEU A 148 -6.17 14.90 -0.69
CA LEU A 148 -7.58 15.26 -0.57
C LEU A 148 -7.91 16.14 0.64
N GLY A 149 -7.10 16.08 1.70
CA GLY A 149 -7.36 16.82 2.94
C GLY A 149 -8.52 16.24 3.75
N ASP A 150 -9.14 17.09 4.59
CA ASP A 150 -10.23 16.70 5.48
C ASP A 150 -11.57 16.73 4.73
N VAL A 151 -12.12 15.55 4.46
CA VAL A 151 -13.41 15.37 3.77
C VAL A 151 -14.43 14.61 4.63
N GLY A 152 -14.12 14.36 5.90
CA GLY A 152 -15.00 13.72 6.88
C GLY A 152 -15.32 12.24 6.65
N LYS A 153 -14.64 11.56 5.70
CA LYS A 153 -14.88 10.14 5.38
C LYS A 153 -13.58 9.40 4.98
N PRO A 154 -13.54 8.05 5.07
CA PRO A 154 -12.47 7.25 4.49
C PRO A 154 -12.36 7.48 2.97
N VAL A 155 -11.13 7.54 2.46
CA VAL A 155 -10.84 7.83 1.04
C VAL A 155 -9.72 6.96 0.46
N CYS A 156 -8.98 6.21 1.28
CA CYS A 156 -7.84 5.40 0.84
C CYS A 156 -8.28 4.05 0.25
N PHE A 157 -9.31 4.03 -0.60
CA PHE A 157 -9.81 2.81 -1.22
C PHE A 157 -8.74 2.11 -2.07
N LEU A 158 -7.87 2.90 -2.73
CA LEU A 158 -6.74 2.38 -3.49
C LEU A 158 -5.80 1.54 -2.60
N TYR A 159 -5.46 2.04 -1.41
CA TYR A 159 -4.61 1.32 -0.45
C TYR A 159 -5.31 0.09 0.13
N ALA A 160 -6.60 0.20 0.47
CA ALA A 160 -7.38 -0.95 0.91
C ALA A 160 -7.38 -2.06 -0.15
N GLY A 161 -7.55 -1.70 -1.42
CA GLY A 161 -7.39 -2.60 -2.56
C GLY A 161 -5.99 -3.21 -2.61
N LEU A 162 -4.94 -2.37 -2.59
CA LEU A 162 -3.53 -2.77 -2.63
C LEU A 162 -3.22 -3.82 -1.57
N PHE A 163 -3.59 -3.57 -0.31
CA PHE A 163 -3.39 -4.51 0.78
C PHE A 163 -4.15 -5.82 0.55
N ALA A 164 -5.44 -5.75 0.16
CA ALA A 164 -6.21 -6.96 -0.09
C ALA A 164 -5.62 -7.82 -1.20
N GLY A 165 -5.20 -7.22 -2.32
CA GLY A 165 -4.59 -7.90 -3.45
C GLY A 165 -3.25 -8.54 -3.08
N PHE A 166 -2.34 -7.73 -2.52
CA PHE A 166 -1.00 -8.19 -2.16
C PHE A 166 -1.05 -9.35 -1.16
N PHE A 167 -1.78 -9.18 -0.05
CA PHE A 167 -1.81 -10.21 0.97
C PHE A 167 -2.56 -11.47 0.51
N THR A 168 -3.60 -11.34 -0.33
CA THR A 168 -4.28 -12.50 -0.94
C THR A 168 -3.30 -13.36 -1.74
N GLU A 169 -2.49 -12.72 -2.57
CA GLU A 169 -1.50 -13.40 -3.41
C GLU A 169 -0.39 -14.04 -2.57
N MET A 170 0.11 -13.32 -1.55
CA MET A 170 1.15 -13.81 -0.64
C MET A 170 0.72 -15.03 0.18
N VAL A 171 -0.51 -15.04 0.72
CA VAL A 171 -1.00 -16.12 1.58
C VAL A 171 -1.80 -17.19 0.84
N LYS A 172 -2.09 -16.98 -0.45
CA LYS A 172 -2.90 -17.87 -1.31
C LYS A 172 -4.27 -18.19 -0.69
N LYS A 173 -4.87 -17.19 -0.04
CA LYS A 173 -6.22 -17.22 0.52
C LYS A 173 -6.89 -15.88 0.24
N LYS A 174 -8.17 -15.92 -0.12
CA LYS A 174 -8.94 -14.70 -0.38
C LYS A 174 -9.02 -13.85 0.90
N LEU A 175 -8.39 -12.68 0.86
CA LEU A 175 -8.47 -11.66 1.89
C LEU A 175 -9.11 -10.40 1.30
N SER A 176 -9.74 -9.64 2.18
CA SER A 176 -10.35 -8.36 1.92
C SER A 176 -9.82 -7.35 2.92
N CYS A 177 -9.99 -6.07 2.63
CA CYS A 177 -9.46 -4.99 3.46
C CYS A 177 -10.41 -3.80 3.43
N ILE A 178 -10.51 -3.08 4.54
CA ILE A 178 -11.29 -1.84 4.68
C ILE A 178 -10.52 -0.81 5.49
N GLU A 179 -10.65 0.45 5.13
CA GLU A 179 -10.18 1.59 5.93
C GLU A 179 -11.21 1.89 7.02
N ILE A 180 -10.80 1.80 8.29
CA ILE A 180 -11.66 2.02 9.46
C ILE A 180 -11.36 3.34 10.18
N GLN A 181 -10.31 4.04 9.74
CA GLN A 181 -9.86 5.34 10.22
C GLN A 181 -9.09 6.01 9.09
N CYS A 182 -9.23 7.32 8.89
CA CYS A 182 -8.54 8.02 7.81
C CYS A 182 -8.01 9.38 8.28
N TYR A 183 -6.86 9.79 7.75
CA TYR A 183 -6.36 11.15 7.90
C TYR A 183 -7.40 12.19 7.48
N SER A 184 -8.16 11.89 6.43
CA SER A 184 -9.26 12.72 5.92
C SER A 184 -10.48 12.81 6.84
N MET A 185 -10.42 12.22 8.03
CA MET A 185 -11.42 12.37 9.11
C MET A 185 -10.86 13.15 10.31
N GLY A 186 -9.71 13.82 10.14
CA GLY A 186 -9.02 14.56 11.21
C GLY A 186 -8.05 13.72 12.05
N GLU A 187 -7.78 12.47 11.63
CA GLU A 187 -6.88 11.55 12.33
C GLU A 187 -5.42 11.73 11.91
N THR A 188 -4.49 11.22 12.70
CA THR A 188 -3.04 11.38 12.43
C THR A 188 -2.48 10.36 11.42
N TYR A 189 -3.24 9.30 11.12
CA TYR A 189 -2.89 8.24 10.19
C TYR A 189 -4.15 7.50 9.72
N CYS A 190 -4.04 6.78 8.63
CA CYS A 190 -5.09 5.92 8.11
C CYS A 190 -4.94 4.51 8.70
N LYS A 191 -6.02 3.89 9.19
CA LYS A 191 -6.00 2.54 9.76
C LYS A 191 -6.84 1.60 8.92
N PHE A 192 -6.26 0.46 8.58
CA PHE A 192 -6.89 -0.57 7.77
C PHE A 192 -7.05 -1.85 8.55
N LEU A 193 -8.17 -2.53 8.33
CA LEU A 193 -8.43 -3.90 8.77
C LEU A 193 -8.28 -4.82 7.57
N LEU A 194 -7.37 -5.80 7.66
CA LEU A 194 -7.20 -6.87 6.68
C LEU A 194 -7.68 -8.19 7.27
N GLY A 195 -8.49 -8.95 6.54
CA GLY A 195 -9.03 -10.23 7.01
C GLY A 195 -9.93 -10.94 6.00
N GLY A 196 -10.66 -11.96 6.47
CA GLY A 196 -11.73 -12.59 5.68
C GLY A 196 -12.90 -11.62 5.45
N GLN A 197 -13.66 -11.84 4.37
CA GLN A 197 -14.78 -10.97 3.98
C GLN A 197 -15.81 -10.81 5.11
N ASP A 198 -16.09 -11.87 5.87
CA ASP A 198 -17.01 -11.86 7.03
C ASP A 198 -16.64 -10.79 8.08
N ARG A 199 -15.34 -10.58 8.31
CA ARG A 199 -14.83 -9.57 9.24
C ARG A 199 -14.89 -8.18 8.65
N ILE A 200 -14.66 -8.06 7.35
CA ILE A 200 -14.72 -6.78 6.64
C ILE A 200 -16.15 -6.27 6.59
N ASP A 201 -17.11 -7.15 6.29
CA ASP A 201 -18.54 -6.83 6.32
C ASP A 201 -18.96 -6.38 7.73
N ALA A 202 -18.46 -7.07 8.77
CA ALA A 202 -18.74 -6.70 10.16
C ALA A 202 -18.19 -5.33 10.55
N ALA A 203 -16.93 -5.05 10.20
CA ALA A 203 -16.35 -3.74 10.43
C ALA A 203 -17.08 -2.65 9.66
N GLY A 204 -17.45 -2.89 8.40
CA GLY A 204 -18.22 -1.97 7.57
C GLY A 204 -19.60 -1.66 8.18
N PHE A 205 -20.31 -2.68 8.65
CA PHE A 205 -21.58 -2.49 9.36
C PHE A 205 -21.42 -1.64 10.62
N TRP A 206 -20.44 -1.97 11.49
CA TRP A 206 -20.23 -1.20 12.72
C TRP A 206 -19.81 0.24 12.45
N MET A 207 -19.01 0.48 11.40
CA MET A 207 -18.62 1.84 11.00
C MET A 207 -19.84 2.65 10.55
N ASN A 208 -20.76 2.05 9.80
CA ASN A 208 -22.02 2.69 9.41
C ASN A 208 -22.93 3.00 10.61
N GLU A 209 -22.84 2.22 11.68
CA GLU A 209 -23.51 2.47 12.97
C GLU A 209 -22.75 3.49 13.86
N GLY A 210 -21.67 4.09 13.36
CA GLY A 210 -20.89 5.11 14.06
C GLY A 210 -19.82 4.57 15.01
N ALA A 211 -19.46 3.30 14.92
CA ALA A 211 -18.36 2.73 15.71
C ALA A 211 -17.01 3.33 15.27
N THR A 212 -16.17 3.69 16.24
CA THR A 212 -14.80 4.14 15.97
C THR A 212 -13.89 2.96 15.64
N ALA A 213 -12.71 3.24 15.07
CA ALA A 213 -11.68 2.21 14.86
C ALA A 213 -11.32 1.45 16.14
N ARG A 214 -11.30 2.13 17.29
CA ARG A 214 -11.05 1.52 18.60
C ARG A 214 -12.18 0.59 19.03
N ASP A 215 -13.43 0.94 18.74
CA ASP A 215 -14.59 0.08 19.02
C ASP A 215 -14.55 -1.18 18.14
N ILE A 216 -14.25 -1.02 16.85
CA ILE A 216 -14.11 -2.13 15.90
C ILE A 216 -12.98 -3.08 16.35
N GLU A 217 -11.82 -2.54 16.73
CA GLU A 217 -10.70 -3.33 17.25
C GLU A 217 -11.07 -4.11 18.51
N LYS A 218 -11.77 -3.48 19.46
CA LYS A 218 -12.25 -4.12 20.68
C LYS A 218 -13.22 -5.27 20.38
N ARG A 219 -14.20 -5.05 19.49
CA ARG A 219 -15.19 -6.06 19.08
C ARG A 219 -14.54 -7.26 18.41
N LEU A 220 -13.61 -7.01 17.47
CA LEU A 220 -12.91 -8.09 16.76
C LEU A 220 -12.02 -8.92 17.68
N ARG A 221 -11.29 -8.29 18.62
CA ARG A 221 -10.50 -8.98 19.64
C ARG A 221 -11.37 -9.74 20.65
N GLY A 222 -12.59 -9.25 20.88
CA GLY A 222 -13.63 -9.95 21.65
C GLY A 222 -14.25 -11.14 20.91
N GLY A 223 -13.93 -11.36 19.64
CA GLY A 223 -14.46 -12.46 18.83
C GLY A 223 -15.83 -12.19 18.22
N GLU A 224 -16.34 -10.95 18.25
CA GLU A 224 -17.62 -10.60 17.64
C GLU A 224 -17.59 -10.81 16.11
N ARG A 225 -18.75 -11.22 15.58
CA ARG A 225 -19.04 -11.43 14.16
C ARG A 225 -20.43 -10.88 13.86
N LEU A 226 -20.67 -10.44 12.62
CA LEU A 226 -22.03 -10.26 12.15
C LEU A 226 -22.75 -11.62 12.22
N GLN A 227 -23.94 -11.61 12.82
CA GLN A 227 -24.85 -12.75 12.84
C GLN A 227 -25.59 -12.86 11.51
#